data_AF-A0A1X1YAZ1-F1
#
_entry.id   AF-A0A1X1YAZ1-F1
#
_cell.length_a   1.000
_cell.length_b   1.000
_cell.length_c   1.000
_cell.angle_alpha   90.00
_cell.angle_beta   90.00
_cell.angle_gamma   90.00
#
_symmetry.space_group_name_H-M   'P 1'
#
loop_
_entity.id
_entity.type
_entity.pdbx_description
1 polymer ?
#
loop_
_entity_poly.entity_id
_entity_poly.type
_entity_poly.pdbx_seq_one_letter_code
_entity_poly.pdbx_strand_id
1 'polypeptide(L)'
;MINRRLRRALEHRDRCCVVPGCGATRGLHAHHIRHWEDGGATELSNLVLVCPYHHRAHHRGEITITGAPEDLIVTDSDGQRLSPGSLARPPKHPPPNVPPWSGPLGERADWWWYDPFQPQPPPTPN
;
A
#
# COMPACT_ATOMS: atom_id res chain seq x y z
N MET A 1 -17.63 -11.26 12.35
CA MET A 1 -18.35 -11.00 11.09
C MET A 1 -19.03 -9.64 11.20
N ILE A 2 -18.73 -8.69 10.31
CA ILE A 2 -19.36 -7.35 10.32
C ILE A 2 -20.68 -7.37 9.54
N ASN A 3 -21.70 -6.67 10.04
CA ASN A 3 -22.99 -6.62 9.35
C ASN A 3 -22.90 -5.74 8.08
N ARG A 4 -23.86 -5.92 7.14
CA ARG A 4 -23.85 -5.20 5.85
C ARG A 4 -23.99 -3.69 5.97
N ARG A 5 -24.73 -3.19 6.97
CA ARG A 5 -24.93 -1.74 7.18
C ARG A 5 -23.64 -1.09 7.64
N LEU A 6 -22.95 -1.72 8.59
CA LEU A 6 -21.66 -1.29 9.11
C LEU A 6 -20.59 -1.33 8.02
N ARG A 7 -20.58 -2.39 7.18
CA ARG A 7 -19.70 -2.45 6.01
C ARG A 7 -19.89 -1.26 5.07
N ARG A 8 -21.15 -0.92 4.75
CA ARG A 8 -21.46 0.23 3.88
C ARG A 8 -21.04 1.56 4.51
N ALA A 9 -21.24 1.73 5.82
CA ALA A 9 -20.81 2.93 6.54
C ALA A 9 -19.27 3.08 6.51
N LEU A 10 -18.55 1.98 6.70
CA LEU A 10 -17.09 1.94 6.57
C LEU A 10 -16.63 2.30 5.15
N GLU A 11 -17.22 1.71 4.12
CA GLU A 11 -16.87 2.02 2.71
C GLU A 11 -17.17 3.47 2.32
N HIS A 12 -18.17 4.09 2.95
CA HIS A 12 -18.49 5.50 2.73
C HIS A 12 -17.47 6.44 3.39
N ARG A 13 -17.07 6.15 4.63
CA ARG A 13 -16.07 6.94 5.37
C ARG A 13 -14.66 6.72 4.83
N ASP A 14 -14.26 5.46 4.71
CA ASP A 14 -12.92 5.02 4.33
C ASP A 14 -12.92 4.68 2.83
N ARG A 15 -12.72 5.69 1.99
CA ARG A 15 -12.73 5.52 0.51
C ARG A 15 -11.56 4.67 -0.02
N CYS A 16 -10.49 4.57 0.77
CA CYS A 16 -9.31 3.75 0.50
C CYS A 16 -8.77 3.19 1.83
N CYS A 17 -7.71 2.39 1.73
CA CYS A 17 -6.93 1.98 2.89
C CYS A 17 -6.51 3.20 3.72
N VAL A 18 -6.81 3.18 5.02
CA VAL A 18 -6.55 4.31 5.93
C VAL A 18 -5.07 4.58 6.22
N VAL A 19 -4.18 3.66 5.88
CA VAL A 19 -2.73 3.84 6.04
C VAL A 19 -2.24 5.01 5.15
N PRO A 20 -1.52 6.00 5.72
CA PRO A 20 -1.07 7.17 4.98
C PRO A 20 -0.32 6.81 3.69
N GLY A 21 -0.67 7.46 2.58
CA GLY A 21 -0.05 7.24 1.27
C GLY A 21 -0.53 6.00 0.51
N CYS A 22 -1.39 5.16 1.11
CA CYS A 22 -1.93 3.99 0.42
C CYS A 22 -3.15 4.35 -0.45
N GLY A 23 -3.06 4.10 -1.76
CA GLY A 23 -4.15 4.32 -2.71
C GLY A 23 -5.09 3.12 -2.94
N ALA A 24 -4.99 2.05 -2.14
CA ALA A 24 -5.77 0.84 -2.37
C ALA A 24 -7.26 1.04 -2.08
N THR A 25 -8.13 0.74 -3.04
CA THR A 25 -9.60 0.91 -2.93
C THR A 25 -10.38 -0.40 -2.99
N ARG A 26 -9.72 -1.51 -3.31
CA ARG A 26 -10.34 -2.83 -3.52
C ARG A 26 -9.76 -3.86 -2.55
N GLY A 27 -10.56 -4.87 -2.24
CA GLY A 27 -10.16 -5.95 -1.33
C GLY A 27 -9.90 -5.48 0.10
N LEU A 28 -10.55 -4.40 0.54
CA LEU A 28 -10.35 -3.84 1.87
C LEU A 28 -11.02 -4.70 2.95
N HIS A 29 -10.28 -4.90 4.05
CA HIS A 29 -10.72 -5.61 5.24
C HIS A 29 -11.09 -4.59 6.32
N ALA A 30 -12.15 -4.89 7.08
CA ALA A 30 -12.44 -4.13 8.29
C ALA A 30 -11.55 -4.64 9.42
N HIS A 31 -10.79 -3.73 10.01
CA HIS A 31 -9.82 -4.01 11.07
C HIS A 31 -10.22 -3.26 12.34
N HIS A 32 -10.18 -3.96 13.48
CA HIS A 32 -10.43 -3.37 14.79
C HIS A 32 -9.22 -2.57 15.27
N ILE A 33 -9.41 -1.30 15.62
CA ILE A 33 -8.33 -0.46 16.18
C ILE A 33 -7.95 -0.98 17.58
N ARG A 34 -8.93 -1.10 18.48
CA ARG A 34 -8.80 -1.88 19.70
C ARG A 34 -9.23 -3.31 19.40
N HIS A 35 -8.32 -4.26 19.58
CA HIS A 35 -8.58 -5.66 19.28
C HIS A 35 -9.81 -6.20 20.04
N TRP A 36 -10.50 -7.15 19.43
CA TRP A 36 -11.72 -7.72 20.02
C TRP A 36 -11.41 -8.50 21.31
N GLU A 37 -10.22 -9.12 21.43
CA GLU A 37 -9.77 -9.81 22.65
C GLU A 37 -9.56 -8.83 23.81
N ASP A 38 -9.20 -7.59 23.50
CA ASP A 38 -9.06 -6.51 24.49
C ASP A 38 -10.40 -5.84 24.82
N GLY A 39 -11.53 -6.41 24.36
CA GLY A 39 -12.87 -5.87 24.56
C GLY A 39 -13.27 -4.79 23.54
N GLY A 40 -12.58 -4.71 22.40
CA GLY A 40 -12.94 -3.77 21.32
C GLY A 40 -14.31 -4.07 20.69
N ALA A 41 -15.21 -3.10 20.71
CA ALA A 41 -16.54 -3.23 20.12
C ALA A 41 -16.48 -3.33 18.59
N THR A 42 -17.44 -4.03 17.99
CA THR A 42 -17.60 -4.10 16.52
C THR A 42 -18.53 -2.98 16.06
N GLU A 43 -18.00 -1.77 16.00
CA GLU A 43 -18.73 -0.54 15.70
C GLU A 43 -17.89 0.40 14.83
N LEU A 44 -18.52 1.44 14.28
CA LEU A 44 -17.88 2.33 13.31
C LEU A 44 -16.69 3.08 13.93
N SER A 45 -16.79 3.47 15.21
CA SER A 45 -15.75 4.14 16.01
C SER A 45 -14.51 3.28 16.29
N ASN A 46 -14.59 1.96 16.14
CA ASN A 46 -13.49 1.05 16.44
C ASN A 46 -13.03 0.24 15.23
N LEU A 47 -13.58 0.49 14.06
CA LEU A 47 -13.23 -0.22 12.82
C LEU A 47 -12.68 0.75 11.79
N VAL A 48 -11.71 0.30 11.00
CA VAL A 48 -11.18 1.01 9.83
C VAL A 48 -10.98 0.05 8.66
N LEU A 49 -10.98 0.58 7.43
CA LEU A 49 -10.65 -0.20 6.24
C LEU A 49 -9.15 -0.20 5.93
N VAL A 50 -8.56 -1.39 5.84
CA VAL A 50 -7.15 -1.60 5.48
C VAL A 50 -7.02 -2.58 4.32
N CYS A 51 -6.01 -2.40 3.48
CA CYS A 51 -5.73 -3.36 2.41
C CYS A 51 -5.09 -4.65 2.96
N PRO A 52 -5.10 -5.78 2.21
CA PRO A 52 -4.56 -7.05 2.70
C PRO A 52 -3.07 -6.99 3.06
N TYR A 53 -2.30 -6.12 2.41
CA TYR A 53 -0.89 -5.91 2.73
C TYR A 53 -0.74 -5.26 4.11
N HIS A 54 -1.33 -4.09 4.32
CA HIS A 54 -1.24 -3.36 5.59
C HIS A 54 -1.94 -4.08 6.74
N HIS A 55 -3.00 -4.85 6.45
CA HIS A 55 -3.62 -5.69 7.47
C HIS A 55 -2.61 -6.71 8.03
N ARG A 56 -1.83 -7.37 7.15
CA ARG A 56 -0.79 -8.29 7.61
C ARG A 56 0.39 -7.57 8.25
N ALA A 57 0.79 -6.42 7.72
CA ALA A 57 1.87 -5.61 8.30
C ALA A 57 1.57 -5.23 9.76
N HIS A 58 0.32 -4.84 10.04
CA HIS A 58 -0.12 -4.56 11.40
C HIS A 58 -0.02 -5.79 12.31
N HIS A 59 -0.53 -6.94 11.87
CA HIS A 59 -0.43 -8.20 12.64
C HIS A 59 1.01 -8.69 12.84
N ARG A 60 1.96 -8.26 11.99
CA ARG A 60 3.38 -8.54 12.15
C ARG A 60 4.12 -7.51 13.02
N GLY A 61 3.45 -6.45 13.47
CA GLY A 61 4.07 -5.36 14.22
C GLY A 61 4.97 -4.44 13.39
N GLU A 62 4.89 -4.51 12.05
CA GLU A 62 5.62 -3.61 11.14
C GLU A 62 5.02 -2.20 11.16
N ILE A 63 3.73 -2.10 11.43
CA ILE A 63 3.01 -0.86 11.63
C ILE A 63 2.07 -0.99 12.83
N THR A 64 1.79 0.12 13.51
CA THR A 64 0.81 0.20 14.59
C THR A 64 -0.27 1.20 14.21
N ILE A 65 -1.55 0.83 14.36
CA ILE A 65 -2.71 1.68 14.06
C ILE A 65 -3.43 2.00 15.37
N THR A 66 -3.51 3.28 15.74
CA THR A 66 -4.09 3.75 17.01
C THR A 66 -4.90 5.02 16.83
N GLY A 67 -5.63 5.43 17.87
CA GLY A 67 -6.43 6.65 17.90
C GLY A 67 -7.88 6.42 17.48
N ALA A 68 -8.60 7.52 17.25
CA ALA A 68 -9.95 7.48 16.70
C ALA A 68 -9.89 7.34 15.16
N PRO A 69 -10.90 6.78 14.50
CA PRO A 69 -10.91 6.66 13.04
C PRO A 69 -10.77 8.00 12.30
N GLU A 70 -11.28 9.09 12.87
CA GLU A 70 -11.17 10.46 12.37
C GLU A 70 -9.78 11.08 12.56
N ASP A 71 -9.05 10.66 13.60
CA ASP A 71 -7.73 11.17 14.00
C ASP A 71 -6.73 10.01 14.11
N LEU A 72 -6.71 9.17 13.07
CA LEU A 72 -5.96 7.92 13.07
C LEU A 72 -4.46 8.19 13.06
N ILE A 73 -3.74 7.57 13.97
CA ILE A 73 -2.28 7.61 14.04
C ILE A 73 -1.74 6.26 13.59
N VAL A 74 -0.93 6.28 12.53
CA VAL A 74 -0.20 5.09 12.05
C VAL A 74 1.28 5.32 12.26
N THR A 75 1.96 4.41 12.93
CA THR A 75 3.42 4.42 13.10
C THR A 75 4.07 3.19 12.47
N ASP A 76 5.36 3.27 12.16
CA ASP A 76 6.19 2.11 11.82
C ASP A 76 6.62 1.33 13.08
N SER A 77 7.46 0.31 12.88
CA SER A 77 8.04 -0.52 13.95
C SER A 77 8.95 0.24 14.90
N ASP A 78 9.49 1.38 14.49
CA ASP A 78 10.34 2.24 15.30
C ASP A 78 9.52 3.31 16.06
N GLY A 79 8.19 3.29 15.91
CA GLY A 79 7.28 4.25 16.52
C GLY A 79 7.21 5.60 15.80
N GLN A 80 7.81 5.73 14.60
CA GLN A 80 7.75 6.95 13.82
C GLN A 80 6.42 7.05 13.09
N ARG A 81 5.80 8.23 13.15
CA ARG A 81 4.52 8.48 12.48
C ARG A 81 4.69 8.44 10.97
N LEU A 82 3.89 7.59 10.32
CA LEU A 82 3.78 7.57 8.87
C LEU A 82 3.07 8.83 8.40
N SER A 83 3.57 9.41 7.31
CA SER A 83 2.94 10.54 6.64
C SER A 83 2.71 10.19 5.18
N PRO A 84 1.68 10.76 4.52
CA PRO A 84 1.40 10.50 3.12
C PRO A 84 2.44 11.14 2.17
N GLY A 85 3.44 11.83 2.71
CA GLY A 85 4.49 12.50 1.94
C GLY A 85 5.43 11.50 1.29
N SER A 86 5.92 11.86 0.10
CA SER A 86 7.01 11.13 -0.52
C SER A 86 8.26 11.21 0.36
N LEU A 87 8.92 10.07 0.60
CA LEU A 87 10.27 10.06 1.17
C LEU A 87 11.30 10.69 0.21
N ALA A 88 10.93 10.90 -1.06
CA ALA A 88 11.77 11.60 -2.01
C ALA A 88 12.05 13.02 -1.50
N ARG A 89 13.27 13.24 -1.04
CA ARG A 89 13.74 14.56 -0.69
C ARG A 89 13.99 15.32 -2.00
N PRO A 90 13.47 16.54 -2.17
CA PRO A 90 13.82 17.37 -3.32
C PRO A 90 15.36 17.45 -3.44
N PRO A 91 15.92 17.31 -4.65
CA PRO A 91 17.35 17.46 -4.83
C PRO A 91 17.76 18.86 -4.35
N LYS A 92 18.74 18.91 -3.44
CA LYS A 92 19.27 20.19 -2.92
C LYS A 92 20.26 20.84 -3.88
N HIS A 93 20.64 20.13 -4.93
CA HIS A 93 21.62 20.54 -5.91
C HIS A 93 20.93 20.81 -7.24
N PRO A 94 21.45 21.72 -8.06
CA PRO A 94 20.95 21.91 -9.41
C PRO A 94 21.00 20.56 -10.17
N PRO A 95 20.08 20.34 -11.12
CA PRO A 95 20.17 19.18 -11.99
C PRO A 95 21.58 19.12 -12.61
N PRO A 96 22.14 17.92 -12.81
CA PRO A 96 23.45 17.80 -13.43
C PRO A 96 23.43 18.46 -14.81
N ASN A 97 24.53 19.13 -15.18
CA ASN A 97 24.67 19.73 -16.51
C ASN A 97 24.92 18.64 -17.56
N VAL A 98 23.87 17.90 -17.89
CA VAL A 98 23.86 16.89 -18.94
C VAL A 98 23.09 17.43 -20.15
N PRO A 99 23.57 17.21 -21.38
CA PRO A 99 22.81 17.57 -22.57
C PRO A 99 21.45 16.84 -22.57
N PRO A 100 20.41 17.42 -23.18
CA PRO A 100 19.12 16.76 -23.33
C PRO A 100 19.31 15.37 -23.97
N TRP A 101 18.64 14.37 -23.40
CA TRP A 101 18.61 13.04 -24.01
C TRP A 101 18.00 13.14 -25.41
N SER A 102 18.80 12.82 -26.44
CA SER A 102 18.42 12.94 -27.84
C SER A 102 17.45 11.86 -28.33
N GLY A 103 17.09 10.89 -27.47
CA GLY A 103 16.41 9.68 -27.91
C GLY A 103 17.36 8.69 -28.58
N PRO A 104 16.92 7.44 -28.80
CA PRO A 104 17.66 6.50 -29.64
C PRO A 104 17.69 7.00 -31.09
N LEU A 105 18.83 6.82 -31.78
CA LEU A 105 19.02 7.22 -33.19
C LEU A 105 18.27 6.33 -34.20
N GLY A 106 17.38 5.44 -33.72
CA GLY A 106 16.78 4.37 -34.51
C GLY A 106 17.73 3.20 -34.80
N GLU A 107 18.88 3.15 -34.12
CA GLU A 107 19.79 2.01 -34.16
C GLU A 107 19.14 0.74 -33.58
N ARG A 108 19.61 -0.43 -34.02
CA ARG A 108 19.11 -1.70 -33.49
C ARG A 108 19.44 -1.76 -32.00
N ALA A 109 18.45 -2.14 -31.19
CA ALA A 109 18.69 -2.41 -29.77
C ALA A 109 19.76 -3.51 -29.64
N ASP A 110 20.83 -3.18 -28.91
CA ASP A 110 21.87 -4.13 -28.55
C ASP A 110 21.37 -4.99 -27.37
N TRP A 111 20.76 -6.11 -27.71
CA TRP A 111 20.16 -7.07 -26.78
C TRP A 111 21.18 -7.91 -25.99
N TRP A 112 22.49 -7.61 -26.04
CA TRP A 112 23.53 -8.46 -25.43
C TRP A 112 23.45 -8.62 -23.90
N TRP A 113 22.68 -7.77 -23.22
CA TRP A 113 22.36 -7.87 -21.79
C TRP A 113 20.91 -8.31 -21.49
N TYR A 114 20.13 -8.63 -22.53
CA TYR A 114 18.73 -9.05 -22.40
C TYR A 114 18.48 -10.33 -23.19
N ASP A 115 18.29 -11.43 -22.46
CA ASP A 115 17.84 -12.69 -23.02
C ASP A 115 16.30 -12.67 -23.07
N PRO A 116 15.66 -12.56 -24.26
CA PRO A 116 14.21 -12.52 -24.35
C PRO A 116 13.62 -13.84 -23.87
N PHE A 117 12.62 -13.77 -23.00
CA PHE A 117 11.89 -14.94 -22.52
C PHE A 117 11.38 -15.79 -23.69
N GLN A 118 11.84 -17.04 -23.78
CA GLN A 118 11.38 -18.04 -24.74
C GLN A 118 10.44 -19.02 -24.02
N PRO A 119 9.12 -19.01 -24.30
CA PRO A 119 8.20 -19.96 -23.70
C PRO A 119 8.55 -21.39 -24.14
N GLN A 120 8.55 -22.33 -23.19
CA GLN A 120 8.72 -23.75 -23.51
C GLN A 120 7.54 -24.23 -24.38
N PRO A 121 7.78 -25.02 -25.43
CA PRO A 121 6.69 -25.64 -26.17
C PRO A 121 5.86 -26.55 -25.23
N PRO A 122 4.55 -26.66 -25.44
CA PRO A 122 3.72 -27.56 -24.64
C PRO A 122 4.22 -29.00 -24.77
N PRO A 123 4.13 -29.83 -23.71
CA PRO A 123 4.52 -31.23 -23.80
C PRO A 123 3.70 -31.93 -24.88
N THR A 124 4.35 -32.76 -25.69
CA THR A 124 3.67 -33.63 -26.66
C THR A 124 2.75 -34.60 -25.92
N PRO A 125 1.44 -34.67 -26.23
CA PRO A 125 0.58 -35.70 -25.69
C PRO A 125 1.05 -37.07 -26.20
N ASN A 126 1.19 -38.04 -25.27
CA ASN A 126 1.36 -39.46 -25.58
C ASN A 126 0.05 -40.08 -26.06
#